data_AF-A0A8T0NVP4-F1
#
_entry.id   AF-A0A8T0NVP4-F1
#
_cell.length_a   1.000
_cell.length_b   1.000
_cell.length_c   1.000
_cell.angle_alpha   90.00
_cell.angle_beta   90.00
_cell.angle_gamma   90.00
#
_symmetry.space_group_name_H-M   'P 1'
#
loop_
_entity.id
_entity.type
_entity.pdbx_description
1 polymer ?
#
loop_
_entity_poly.entity_id
_entity_poly.type
_entity_poly.pdbx_seq_one_letter_code
_entity_poly.pdbx_strand_id
1 'polypeptide(L)'
;MGRALFLSLLWVAMLSAARVVQALPYDYSSSSECLPEPLEPHYGGGIIRNSDFSAGLQGWSAFGYGVVEEGASASGNRYAVSRNRTRPYQSVSQKVYLQNDTHYTLSAWLQVSNGSADITAVVKTNGEFIHAGGVEARSGCWSILKGGFTAPAAGPAELYFESNATGEEVMVDNVSLQPFSQEEWAAHHHAAIKSARKKTVRLRARDSAGKPVPGAQVRIEHVRSGFPLGSAMSAEILQNPAYQRWFTSRFTVTTFENEMKWYSTERVQGREDYSVPDAMLRFARSHGIRVRGHNIFWDQPSQQPAWVQSLSYPQLRQATARRIKSVMSRYAGQVIAWDVVNENLHFNFFEGRFGGDASAAFYRQAHQMDGAALMSMNEFNTLEQPGDPNAVPGKYLGKLFQIKKFPGNTNDGRMAIGLEGHFSTPNIPYIRAALDTMSGAGVPIWLTEIDVAPGPNQAANLEKILREVYAHPAVHGIILWAAWHQRGCYVMCLTDNSFRNLPTGDVVDKLIREWQTRAHAGVADADGYYEAELFHGDYKVTVSHPVANATVVQSLTVDKETTKAGNEDTIHV
;
A
#
# COMPACT_ATOMS: atom_id res chain seq x y z
N MET A 1 -37.81 -37.94 52.13
CA MET A 1 -38.61 -37.82 50.88
C MET A 1 -38.04 -36.67 50.07
N GLY A 2 -37.11 -36.99 49.15
CA GLY A 2 -36.36 -36.01 48.36
C GLY A 2 -37.06 -35.64 47.07
N ARG A 3 -37.03 -34.36 46.71
CA ARG A 3 -37.47 -33.83 45.42
C ARG A 3 -36.28 -33.80 44.46
N ALA A 4 -36.37 -34.55 43.37
CA ALA A 4 -35.44 -34.47 42.24
C ALA A 4 -36.08 -33.57 41.16
N LEU A 5 -35.42 -32.45 40.82
CA LEU A 5 -35.69 -31.71 39.59
C LEU A 5 -34.86 -32.33 38.47
N PHE A 6 -35.53 -32.87 37.46
CA PHE A 6 -34.91 -33.19 36.16
C PHE A 6 -34.86 -31.90 35.32
N LEU A 7 -33.66 -31.45 34.97
CA LEU A 7 -33.45 -30.49 33.87
C LEU A 7 -32.73 -31.23 32.74
N SER A 8 -33.43 -31.41 31.64
CA SER A 8 -32.92 -31.92 30.36
C SER A 8 -32.09 -30.85 29.67
N LEU A 9 -30.78 -31.05 29.58
CA LEU A 9 -29.88 -30.26 28.74
C LEU A 9 -29.97 -30.77 27.29
N LEU A 10 -30.74 -30.06 26.46
CA LEU A 10 -30.68 -30.17 25.00
C LEU A 10 -29.41 -29.47 24.51
N TRP A 11 -28.41 -30.25 24.12
CA TRP A 11 -27.26 -29.79 23.34
C TRP A 11 -27.72 -29.44 21.92
N VAL A 12 -27.84 -28.14 21.64
CA VAL A 12 -27.92 -27.64 20.26
C VAL A 12 -26.50 -27.45 19.75
N ALA A 13 -25.99 -28.45 19.03
CA ALA A 13 -24.81 -28.28 18.20
C ALA A 13 -25.17 -27.39 17.01
N MET A 14 -24.79 -26.11 17.06
CA MET A 14 -24.81 -25.26 15.87
C MET A 14 -23.74 -25.74 14.90
N LEU A 15 -24.13 -26.57 13.93
CA LEU A 15 -23.40 -26.74 12.69
C LEU A 15 -23.53 -25.43 11.90
N SER A 16 -22.57 -24.54 12.06
CA SER A 16 -22.33 -23.46 11.09
C SER A 16 -21.82 -24.11 9.81
N ALA A 17 -22.73 -24.57 8.96
CA ALA A 17 -22.42 -24.85 7.57
C ALA A 17 -22.06 -23.52 6.91
N ALA A 18 -20.77 -23.20 6.91
CA ALA A 18 -20.24 -22.15 6.08
C ALA A 18 -20.58 -22.51 4.64
N ARG A 19 -21.63 -21.88 4.09
CA ARG A 19 -21.78 -21.80 2.64
C ARG A 19 -20.56 -21.04 2.17
N VAL A 20 -19.56 -21.78 1.70
CA VAL A 20 -18.45 -21.21 0.93
C VAL A 20 -19.10 -20.67 -0.33
N VAL A 21 -19.51 -19.41 -0.30
CA VAL A 21 -19.77 -18.66 -1.53
C VAL A 21 -18.45 -18.75 -2.28
N GLN A 22 -18.47 -19.38 -3.45
CA GLN A 22 -17.31 -19.40 -4.33
C GLN A 22 -17.16 -17.99 -4.87
N ALA A 23 -16.51 -17.13 -4.07
CA ALA A 23 -16.32 -15.72 -4.40
C ALA A 23 -15.63 -15.62 -5.76
N LEU A 24 -16.16 -14.78 -6.64
CA LEU A 24 -15.51 -14.45 -7.90
C LEU A 24 -14.07 -14.01 -7.58
N PRO A 25 -13.00 -14.59 -8.19
CA PRO A 25 -11.63 -14.19 -7.91
C PRO A 25 -11.41 -12.71 -8.24
N TYR A 26 -10.60 -12.01 -7.45
CA TYR A 26 -10.15 -10.66 -7.81
C TYR A 26 -8.98 -10.73 -8.81
N ASP A 27 -9.12 -10.01 -9.92
CA ASP A 27 -8.09 -9.82 -10.92
C ASP A 27 -7.14 -8.69 -10.49
N TYR A 28 -5.90 -9.04 -10.16
CA TYR A 28 -4.83 -8.11 -9.76
C TYR A 28 -4.09 -7.50 -10.96
N SER A 29 -4.40 -7.90 -12.20
CA SER A 29 -3.66 -7.44 -13.38
C SER A 29 -3.88 -5.96 -13.67
N SER A 30 -2.81 -5.29 -14.04
CA SER A 30 -2.74 -3.90 -14.48
C SER A 30 -1.44 -3.74 -15.28
N SER A 31 -1.29 -2.64 -15.99
CA SER A 31 -0.06 -2.34 -16.74
C SER A 31 0.27 -0.86 -16.70
N SER A 32 1.57 -0.57 -16.69
CA SER A 32 2.09 0.79 -16.94
C SER A 32 2.58 0.96 -18.38
N GLU A 33 2.54 -0.12 -19.17
CA GLU A 33 2.91 -0.11 -20.58
C GLU A 33 1.75 0.39 -21.43
N CYS A 34 2.09 1.21 -22.42
CA CYS A 34 1.14 1.64 -23.44
C CYS A 34 1.16 0.64 -24.59
N LEU A 35 0.05 -0.06 -24.82
CA LEU A 35 -0.01 -1.21 -25.72
C LEU A 35 -0.49 -0.82 -27.12
N PRO A 36 -0.03 -1.49 -28.20
CA PRO A 36 -0.56 -1.23 -29.55
C PRO A 36 -2.06 -1.53 -29.68
N GLU A 37 -2.54 -2.55 -28.95
CA GLU A 37 -3.95 -2.95 -28.87
C GLU A 37 -4.32 -3.19 -27.41
N PRO A 38 -5.58 -2.95 -27.02
CA PRO A 38 -6.03 -3.18 -25.66
C PRO A 38 -6.18 -4.69 -25.40
N LEU A 39 -5.99 -5.10 -24.14
CA LEU A 39 -6.33 -6.45 -23.72
C LEU A 39 -7.83 -6.56 -23.44
N GLU A 40 -8.33 -7.79 -23.42
CA GLU A 40 -9.73 -8.13 -23.11
C GLU A 40 -10.24 -7.44 -21.83
N PRO A 41 -11.54 -7.11 -21.77
CA PRO A 41 -12.11 -6.46 -20.60
C PRO A 41 -12.04 -7.40 -19.38
N HIS A 42 -11.57 -6.87 -18.24
CA HIS A 42 -11.60 -7.61 -16.98
C HIS A 42 -13.01 -8.12 -16.70
N TYR A 43 -13.13 -9.35 -16.20
CA TYR A 43 -14.41 -9.99 -15.88
C TYR A 43 -15.42 -10.00 -17.05
N GLY A 44 -14.95 -9.98 -18.31
CA GLY A 44 -15.83 -9.90 -19.48
C GLY A 44 -16.69 -8.64 -19.53
N GLY A 45 -16.26 -7.56 -18.86
CA GLY A 45 -17.00 -6.29 -18.74
C GLY A 45 -17.84 -6.13 -17.46
N GLY A 46 -18.03 -7.20 -16.68
CA GLY A 46 -18.87 -7.16 -15.47
C GLY A 46 -20.31 -6.79 -15.79
N ILE A 47 -20.82 -5.67 -15.26
CA ILE A 47 -22.18 -5.17 -15.55
C ILE A 47 -22.25 -4.28 -16.80
N ILE A 48 -21.11 -3.98 -17.43
CA ILE A 48 -21.07 -3.21 -18.67
C ILE A 48 -21.57 -4.08 -19.82
N ARG A 49 -22.47 -3.53 -20.64
CA ARG A 49 -22.96 -4.15 -21.87
C ARG A 49 -22.09 -3.73 -23.04
N ASN A 50 -21.77 -4.68 -23.93
CA ASN A 50 -20.99 -4.40 -25.14
C ASN A 50 -19.69 -3.66 -24.78
N SER A 51 -18.96 -4.22 -23.80
CA SER A 51 -17.76 -3.65 -23.17
C SER A 51 -16.57 -3.50 -24.13
N ASP A 52 -16.53 -4.37 -25.15
CA ASP A 52 -15.51 -4.48 -26.19
C ASP A 52 -15.92 -3.83 -27.53
N PHE A 53 -17.08 -3.16 -27.54
CA PHE A 53 -17.66 -2.50 -28.72
C PHE A 53 -17.81 -3.42 -29.97
N SER A 54 -17.86 -4.75 -29.76
CA SER A 54 -18.07 -5.74 -30.82
C SER A 54 -19.47 -5.66 -31.46
N ALA A 55 -20.42 -4.97 -30.84
CA ALA A 55 -21.71 -4.60 -31.42
C ALA A 55 -21.79 -3.10 -31.79
N GLY A 56 -20.65 -2.47 -32.07
CA GLY A 56 -20.55 -1.02 -32.31
C GLY A 56 -20.88 -0.24 -31.05
N LEU A 57 -21.67 0.84 -31.16
CA LEU A 57 -22.09 1.66 -30.02
C LEU A 57 -23.37 1.19 -29.31
N GLN A 58 -23.84 -0.05 -29.56
CA GLN A 58 -25.07 -0.54 -28.94
C GLN A 58 -24.96 -0.50 -27.40
N GLY A 59 -25.88 0.20 -26.74
CA GLY A 59 -25.90 0.36 -25.28
C GLY A 59 -25.05 1.50 -24.73
N TRP A 60 -24.28 2.18 -25.59
CA TRP A 60 -23.48 3.35 -25.25
C TRP A 60 -24.14 4.62 -25.78
N SER A 61 -23.82 5.77 -25.17
CA SER A 61 -24.37 7.07 -25.54
C SER A 61 -23.32 8.16 -25.36
N ALA A 62 -23.59 9.36 -25.88
CA ALA A 62 -22.79 10.52 -25.55
C ALA A 62 -23.21 11.08 -24.18
N PHE A 63 -22.24 11.36 -23.32
CA PHE A 63 -22.43 12.13 -22.10
C PHE A 63 -22.41 13.63 -22.41
N GLY A 64 -23.49 14.33 -22.07
CA GLY A 64 -23.69 15.71 -22.47
C GLY A 64 -23.95 15.86 -23.97
N TYR A 65 -23.74 17.07 -24.52
CA TYR A 65 -24.01 17.38 -25.93
C TYR A 65 -22.84 17.05 -26.88
N GLY A 66 -22.04 16.02 -26.56
CA GLY A 66 -20.89 15.60 -27.36
C GLY A 66 -21.25 14.68 -28.53
N VAL A 67 -20.29 14.39 -29.41
CA VAL A 67 -20.43 13.42 -30.50
C VAL A 67 -19.64 12.16 -30.15
N VAL A 68 -20.27 10.99 -30.24
CA VAL A 68 -19.62 9.68 -30.06
C VAL A 68 -19.83 8.85 -31.32
N GLU A 69 -18.73 8.30 -31.84
CA GLU A 69 -18.69 7.50 -33.06
C GLU A 69 -17.96 6.19 -32.82
N GLU A 70 -18.18 5.21 -33.70
CA GLU A 70 -17.43 3.96 -33.71
C GLU A 70 -16.09 4.17 -34.43
N GLY A 71 -15.01 3.75 -33.80
CA GLY A 71 -13.68 3.62 -34.39
C GLY A 71 -13.31 2.15 -34.56
N ALA A 72 -12.34 1.89 -35.43
CA ALA A 72 -11.77 0.56 -35.60
C ALA A 72 -10.25 0.66 -35.76
N SER A 73 -9.53 -0.30 -35.21
CA SER A 73 -8.08 -0.42 -35.39
C SER A 73 -7.75 -1.22 -36.65
N ALA A 74 -6.47 -1.23 -37.04
CA ALA A 74 -6.01 -2.02 -38.18
C ALA A 74 -6.19 -3.54 -37.98
N SER A 75 -6.25 -4.00 -36.73
CA SER A 75 -6.49 -5.42 -36.40
C SER A 75 -7.99 -5.80 -36.41
N GLY A 76 -8.88 -4.83 -36.63
CA GLY A 76 -10.33 -5.03 -36.62
C GLY A 76 -10.98 -4.90 -35.24
N ASN A 77 -10.20 -4.54 -34.22
CA ASN A 77 -10.73 -4.18 -32.91
C ASN A 77 -11.59 -2.89 -33.01
N ARG A 78 -12.69 -2.81 -32.27
CA ARG A 78 -13.64 -1.69 -32.32
C ARG A 78 -13.68 -0.96 -31.00
N TYR A 79 -13.91 0.34 -31.04
CA TYR A 79 -13.91 1.19 -29.85
C TYR A 79 -14.79 2.42 -30.04
N ALA A 80 -15.14 3.09 -28.94
CA ALA A 80 -15.83 4.38 -29.01
C ALA A 80 -14.85 5.54 -29.15
N VAL A 81 -15.19 6.54 -29.97
CA VAL A 81 -14.44 7.78 -30.15
C VAL A 81 -15.31 8.97 -29.81
N SER A 82 -14.87 9.78 -28.85
CA SER A 82 -15.54 11.02 -28.45
C SER A 82 -14.92 12.20 -29.20
N ARG A 83 -15.63 12.76 -30.19
CA ARG A 83 -15.15 13.83 -31.08
C ARG A 83 -15.74 15.20 -30.73
N ASN A 84 -15.12 16.25 -31.28
CA ASN A 84 -15.58 17.64 -31.20
C ASN A 84 -15.91 18.07 -29.76
N ARG A 85 -15.06 17.65 -28.82
CA ARG A 85 -15.24 17.94 -27.40
C ARG A 85 -15.00 19.43 -27.16
N THR A 86 -15.82 20.01 -26.31
CA THR A 86 -15.75 21.43 -25.88
C THR A 86 -15.76 21.55 -24.36
N ARG A 87 -16.09 20.45 -23.66
CA ARG A 87 -16.15 20.36 -22.21
C ARG A 87 -15.45 19.08 -21.74
N PRO A 88 -14.82 19.08 -20.55
CA PRO A 88 -14.05 17.92 -20.08
C PRO A 88 -14.86 16.62 -19.98
N TYR A 89 -16.13 16.73 -19.62
CA TYR A 89 -17.04 15.60 -19.42
C TYR A 89 -17.66 15.02 -20.70
N GLN A 90 -17.49 15.67 -21.86
CA GLN A 90 -18.09 15.15 -23.09
C GLN A 90 -17.34 13.90 -23.56
N SER A 91 -17.91 12.73 -23.31
CA SER A 91 -17.33 11.44 -23.71
C SER A 91 -18.40 10.38 -23.89
N VAL A 92 -18.00 9.16 -24.24
CA VAL A 92 -18.88 8.00 -24.23
C VAL A 92 -19.32 7.66 -22.80
N SER A 93 -20.59 7.32 -22.64
CA SER A 93 -21.19 6.89 -21.37
C SER A 93 -22.07 5.65 -21.49
N GLN A 94 -22.21 4.96 -20.36
CA GLN A 94 -23.19 3.90 -20.20
C GLN A 94 -23.95 4.05 -18.88
N LYS A 95 -25.28 3.96 -18.98
CA LYS A 95 -26.15 3.91 -17.81
C LYS A 95 -26.13 2.51 -17.21
N VAL A 96 -25.94 2.46 -15.90
CA VAL A 96 -25.89 1.24 -15.10
C VAL A 96 -26.82 1.36 -13.89
N TYR A 97 -27.05 0.26 -13.20
CA TYR A 97 -27.78 0.26 -11.93
C TYR A 97 -26.87 -0.29 -10.82
N LEU A 98 -26.59 0.54 -9.84
CA LEU A 98 -25.72 0.21 -8.71
C LEU A 98 -26.50 -0.48 -7.60
N GLN A 99 -25.81 -1.36 -6.87
CA GLN A 99 -26.27 -2.02 -5.67
C GLN A 99 -25.76 -1.24 -4.44
N ASN A 100 -26.56 -1.26 -3.38
CA ASN A 100 -26.22 -0.55 -2.14
C ASN A 100 -25.01 -1.19 -1.47
N ASP A 101 -24.12 -0.38 -0.88
CA ASP A 101 -22.96 -0.82 -0.10
C ASP A 101 -22.08 -1.86 -0.82
N THR A 102 -22.00 -1.75 -2.14
CA THR A 102 -21.30 -2.70 -3.01
C THR A 102 -20.01 -2.07 -3.51
N HIS A 103 -18.92 -2.85 -3.48
CA HIS A 103 -17.66 -2.45 -4.08
C HIS A 103 -17.70 -2.69 -5.58
N TYR A 104 -17.28 -1.69 -6.34
CA TYR A 104 -17.15 -1.77 -7.78
C TYR A 104 -15.69 -1.62 -8.15
N THR A 105 -15.18 -2.59 -8.88
CA THR A 105 -13.89 -2.47 -9.55
C THR A 105 -14.12 -2.01 -10.97
N LEU A 106 -13.28 -1.10 -11.45
CA LEU A 106 -13.41 -0.50 -12.76
C LEU A 106 -12.10 -0.69 -13.53
N SER A 107 -12.21 -1.03 -14.80
CA SER A 107 -11.10 -0.88 -15.74
C SER A 107 -11.58 -0.38 -17.09
N ALA A 108 -10.72 0.34 -17.80
CA ALA A 108 -10.97 0.74 -19.18
C ALA A 108 -9.65 0.93 -19.90
N TRP A 109 -9.61 0.65 -21.19
CA TRP A 109 -8.50 1.01 -22.06
C TRP A 109 -8.79 2.33 -22.73
N LEU A 110 -7.81 3.24 -22.66
CA LEU A 110 -8.00 4.64 -23.03
C LEU A 110 -6.86 5.10 -23.94
N GLN A 111 -7.22 5.90 -24.94
CA GLN A 111 -6.30 6.53 -25.88
C GLN A 111 -6.77 7.96 -26.20
N VAL A 112 -5.85 8.82 -26.62
CA VAL A 112 -6.16 10.17 -27.13
C VAL A 112 -5.66 10.37 -28.55
N SER A 113 -6.24 11.32 -29.29
CA SER A 113 -5.84 11.60 -30.67
C SER A 113 -4.41 12.11 -30.83
N ASN A 114 -3.91 12.91 -29.88
CA ASN A 114 -2.60 13.54 -29.97
C ASN A 114 -1.93 13.67 -28.59
N GLY A 115 -0.61 13.52 -28.55
CA GLY A 115 0.20 13.73 -27.35
C GLY A 115 -0.18 12.81 -26.19
N SER A 116 -0.40 13.39 -25.03
CA SER A 116 -0.93 12.72 -23.85
C SER A 116 -1.96 13.59 -23.14
N ALA A 117 -2.92 12.97 -22.45
CA ALA A 117 -3.85 13.66 -21.60
C ALA A 117 -4.29 12.80 -20.42
N ASP A 118 -4.61 13.45 -19.31
CA ASP A 118 -5.23 12.80 -18.17
C ASP A 118 -6.69 12.49 -18.48
N ILE A 119 -7.08 11.25 -18.21
CA ILE A 119 -8.46 10.79 -18.30
C ILE A 119 -8.88 10.21 -16.95
N THR A 120 -10.01 10.68 -16.42
CA THR A 120 -10.60 10.20 -15.16
C THR A 120 -11.91 9.47 -15.45
N ALA A 121 -12.09 8.27 -14.90
CA ALA A 121 -13.38 7.58 -14.93
C ALA A 121 -14.30 8.14 -13.83
N VAL A 122 -15.51 8.52 -14.20
CA VAL A 122 -16.47 9.16 -13.29
C VAL A 122 -17.81 8.45 -13.35
N VAL A 123 -18.37 8.14 -12.18
CA VAL A 123 -19.70 7.57 -12.04
C VAL A 123 -20.63 8.62 -11.45
N LYS A 124 -21.54 9.13 -12.28
CA LYS A 124 -22.58 10.05 -11.86
C LYS A 124 -23.74 9.28 -11.25
N THR A 125 -24.13 9.64 -10.02
CA THR A 125 -25.35 9.16 -9.36
C THR A 125 -26.36 10.30 -9.22
N ASN A 126 -27.50 10.07 -8.54
CA ASN A 126 -28.52 11.10 -8.34
C ASN A 126 -28.07 12.28 -7.45
N GLY A 127 -26.93 12.19 -6.76
CA GLY A 127 -26.46 13.26 -5.86
C GLY A 127 -24.96 13.54 -5.91
N GLU A 128 -24.16 12.71 -6.57
CA GLU A 128 -22.71 12.76 -6.47
C GLU A 128 -22.02 12.38 -7.79
N PHE A 129 -20.79 12.88 -7.96
CA PHE A 129 -19.87 12.48 -9.01
C PHE A 129 -18.72 11.73 -8.35
N ILE A 130 -18.67 10.43 -8.57
CA ILE A 130 -17.69 9.56 -7.92
C ILE A 130 -16.52 9.37 -8.89
N HIS A 131 -15.37 9.96 -8.58
CA HIS A 131 -14.12 9.67 -9.29
C HIS A 131 -13.68 8.24 -8.94
N ALA A 132 -13.61 7.37 -9.95
CA ALA A 132 -13.29 5.96 -9.78
C ALA A 132 -11.81 5.65 -10.06
N GLY A 133 -11.06 6.57 -10.67
CA GLY A 133 -9.63 6.44 -10.96
C GLY A 133 -9.25 7.26 -12.18
N GLY A 134 -7.95 7.35 -12.45
CA GLY A 134 -7.42 8.11 -13.59
C GLY A 134 -6.16 7.50 -14.18
N VAL A 135 -5.87 7.88 -15.43
CA VAL A 135 -4.69 7.46 -16.18
C VAL A 135 -4.19 8.60 -17.07
N GLU A 136 -2.89 8.66 -17.33
CA GLU A 136 -2.35 9.43 -18.44
C GLU A 136 -2.46 8.59 -19.72
N ALA A 137 -3.44 8.89 -20.57
CA ALA A 137 -3.58 8.27 -21.88
C ALA A 137 -2.68 8.95 -22.91
N ARG A 138 -2.27 8.21 -23.94
CA ARG A 138 -1.31 8.66 -24.96
C ARG A 138 -1.83 8.39 -26.35
N SER A 139 -1.37 9.15 -27.34
CA SER A 139 -1.71 8.89 -28.74
C SER A 139 -0.92 7.72 -29.32
N GLY A 140 -1.59 6.88 -30.12
CA GLY A 140 -0.98 5.78 -30.85
C GLY A 140 -0.79 4.48 -30.05
N CYS A 141 -1.26 4.43 -28.79
CA CYS A 141 -1.26 3.24 -27.97
C CYS A 141 -2.31 3.33 -26.84
N TRP A 142 -2.77 2.19 -26.35
CA TRP A 142 -3.79 2.04 -25.32
C TRP A 142 -3.18 1.99 -23.93
N SER A 143 -3.71 2.82 -23.02
CA SER A 143 -3.33 2.87 -21.61
C SER A 143 -4.48 2.33 -20.75
N ILE A 144 -4.17 1.41 -19.84
CA ILE A 144 -5.18 0.87 -18.93
C ILE A 144 -5.38 1.80 -17.73
N LEU A 145 -6.63 2.21 -17.51
CA LEU A 145 -7.07 2.75 -16.24
C LEU A 145 -7.60 1.59 -15.40
N LYS A 146 -7.07 1.43 -14.19
CA LYS A 146 -7.64 0.54 -13.17
C LYS A 146 -8.07 1.37 -11.97
N GLY A 147 -9.27 1.13 -11.48
CA GLY A 147 -9.88 1.92 -10.42
C GLY A 147 -11.02 1.19 -9.72
N GLY A 148 -11.83 1.95 -9.01
CA GLY A 148 -13.02 1.45 -8.36
C GLY A 148 -13.64 2.46 -7.40
N PHE A 149 -14.80 2.09 -6.86
CA PHE A 149 -15.52 2.88 -5.87
C PHE A 149 -16.48 2.01 -5.06
N THR A 150 -16.96 2.52 -3.93
CA THR A 150 -18.07 1.90 -3.19
C THR A 150 -19.33 2.70 -3.46
N ALA A 151 -20.40 2.04 -3.91
CA ALA A 151 -21.67 2.69 -4.12
C ALA A 151 -22.37 2.96 -2.76
N PRO A 152 -22.68 4.24 -2.42
CA PRO A 152 -23.27 4.57 -1.13
C PRO A 152 -24.77 4.23 -1.04
N ALA A 153 -25.43 4.02 -2.19
CA ALA A 153 -26.84 3.69 -2.30
C ALA A 153 -27.09 2.88 -3.58
N ALA A 154 -28.15 2.06 -3.57
CA ALA A 154 -28.65 1.43 -4.79
C ALA A 154 -29.37 2.47 -5.67
N GLY A 155 -29.19 2.40 -6.98
CA GLY A 155 -29.88 3.31 -7.89
C GLY A 155 -29.25 3.42 -9.27
N PRO A 156 -29.90 4.19 -10.17
CA PRO A 156 -29.35 4.47 -11.49
C PRO A 156 -28.06 5.30 -11.36
N ALA A 157 -27.09 4.97 -12.20
CA ALA A 157 -25.87 5.74 -12.36
C ALA A 157 -25.44 5.76 -13.84
N GLU A 158 -24.49 6.63 -14.15
CA GLU A 158 -23.94 6.76 -15.49
C GLU A 158 -22.42 6.87 -15.41
N LEU A 159 -21.72 5.89 -15.99
CA LEU A 159 -20.26 5.88 -16.12
C LEU A 159 -19.87 6.66 -17.37
N TYR A 160 -18.90 7.57 -17.24
CA TYR A 160 -18.30 8.32 -18.34
C TYR A 160 -16.85 8.68 -18.02
N PHE A 161 -16.15 9.31 -18.97
CA PHE A 161 -14.72 9.64 -18.87
C PHE A 161 -14.46 11.14 -19.04
N GLU A 162 -13.70 11.75 -18.13
CA GLU A 162 -13.38 13.18 -18.15
C GLU A 162 -11.95 13.42 -18.58
N SER A 163 -11.72 14.42 -19.44
CA SER A 163 -10.38 14.90 -19.76
C SER A 163 -10.36 16.39 -20.04
N ASN A 164 -9.44 17.12 -19.41
CA ASN A 164 -9.28 18.56 -19.63
C ASN A 164 -8.69 18.92 -21.01
N ALA A 165 -8.13 17.95 -21.74
CA ALA A 165 -7.72 18.11 -23.13
C ALA A 165 -8.95 18.08 -24.04
N THR A 166 -9.77 19.13 -24.00
CA THR A 166 -11.03 19.20 -24.75
C THR A 166 -10.83 19.30 -26.26
N GLY A 167 -9.67 19.76 -26.72
CA GLY A 167 -9.31 19.75 -28.15
C GLY A 167 -8.97 18.37 -28.70
N GLU A 168 -8.81 17.37 -27.84
CA GLU A 168 -8.43 16.01 -28.21
C GLU A 168 -9.61 15.06 -28.17
N GLU A 169 -9.60 14.11 -29.09
CA GLU A 169 -10.52 12.97 -29.13
C GLU A 169 -10.13 11.99 -28.03
N VAL A 170 -11.14 11.41 -27.39
CA VAL A 170 -10.96 10.37 -26.37
C VAL A 170 -11.51 9.07 -26.90
N MET A 171 -10.65 8.06 -27.01
CA MET A 171 -11.03 6.71 -27.40
C MET A 171 -11.11 5.81 -26.17
N VAL A 172 -12.15 5.00 -26.11
CA VAL A 172 -12.45 4.12 -24.98
C VAL A 172 -12.76 2.72 -25.49
N ASP A 173 -12.15 1.73 -24.85
CA ASP A 173 -12.35 0.33 -25.18
C ASP A 173 -12.29 -0.57 -23.94
N ASN A 174 -12.79 -1.81 -24.07
CA ASN A 174 -12.69 -2.91 -23.12
C ASN A 174 -12.99 -2.48 -21.66
N VAL A 175 -14.18 -1.87 -21.50
CA VAL A 175 -14.62 -1.30 -20.22
C VAL A 175 -15.20 -2.37 -19.32
N SER A 176 -14.78 -2.42 -18.06
CA SER A 176 -15.32 -3.29 -17.03
C SER A 176 -15.79 -2.51 -15.82
N LEU A 177 -16.94 -2.93 -15.28
CA LEU A 177 -17.45 -2.50 -14.00
C LEU A 177 -17.97 -3.72 -13.25
N GLN A 178 -17.16 -4.30 -12.37
CA GLN A 178 -17.47 -5.55 -11.68
C GLN A 178 -17.87 -5.28 -10.22
N PRO A 179 -19.12 -5.63 -9.80
CA PRO A 179 -19.54 -5.58 -8.42
C PRO A 179 -18.91 -6.72 -7.60
N PHE A 180 -18.63 -6.41 -6.34
CA PHE A 180 -18.24 -7.33 -5.28
C PHE A 180 -18.99 -6.98 -4.00
N SER A 181 -19.59 -7.98 -3.37
CA SER A 181 -20.18 -7.79 -2.04
C SER A 181 -19.09 -7.56 -0.98
N GLN A 182 -19.49 -7.04 0.19
CA GLN A 182 -18.57 -6.89 1.32
C GLN A 182 -17.99 -8.25 1.76
N GLU A 183 -18.79 -9.32 1.70
CA GLU A 183 -18.36 -10.68 2.01
C GLU A 183 -17.35 -11.24 1.00
N GLU A 184 -17.56 -10.99 -0.30
CA GLU A 184 -16.61 -11.39 -1.34
C GLU A 184 -15.28 -10.65 -1.16
N TRP A 185 -15.33 -9.34 -0.90
CA TRP A 185 -14.14 -8.53 -0.67
C TRP A 185 -13.37 -8.96 0.59
N ALA A 186 -14.08 -9.29 1.68
CA ALA A 186 -13.49 -9.84 2.89
C ALA A 186 -12.87 -11.24 2.64
N ALA A 187 -13.50 -12.07 1.81
CA ALA A 187 -12.92 -13.34 1.39
C ALA A 187 -11.63 -13.14 0.59
N HIS A 188 -11.55 -12.11 -0.26
CA HIS A 188 -10.31 -11.74 -0.96
C HIS A 188 -9.22 -11.29 0.02
N HIS A 189 -9.54 -10.48 1.04
CA HIS A 189 -8.57 -10.14 2.09
C HIS A 189 -8.00 -11.38 2.75
N HIS A 190 -8.85 -12.32 3.16
CA HIS A 190 -8.40 -13.55 3.80
C HIS A 190 -7.51 -14.39 2.88
N ALA A 191 -7.89 -14.56 1.61
CA ALA A 191 -7.11 -15.30 0.63
C ALA A 191 -5.74 -14.63 0.37
N ALA A 192 -5.74 -13.31 0.19
CA ALA A 192 -4.52 -12.53 -0.04
C ALA A 192 -3.58 -12.56 1.18
N ILE A 193 -4.10 -12.39 2.39
CA ILE A 193 -3.32 -12.51 3.64
C ILE A 193 -2.74 -13.92 3.79
N LYS A 194 -3.55 -14.95 3.55
CA LYS A 194 -3.08 -16.34 3.61
C LYS A 194 -1.92 -16.58 2.64
N SER A 195 -1.98 -16.02 1.44
CA SER A 195 -0.94 -16.18 0.43
C SER A 195 0.31 -15.31 0.67
N ALA A 196 0.11 -14.05 1.07
CA ALA A 196 1.19 -13.05 1.13
C ALA A 196 1.85 -12.92 2.51
N ARG A 197 1.15 -13.32 3.58
CA ARG A 197 1.57 -13.07 4.98
C ARG A 197 1.70 -14.33 5.82
N LYS A 198 1.30 -15.49 5.29
CA LYS A 198 1.31 -16.77 6.02
C LYS A 198 1.99 -17.86 5.20
N LYS A 199 2.43 -18.89 5.92
CA LYS A 199 3.02 -20.10 5.37
C LYS A 199 2.54 -21.31 6.17
N THR A 200 2.24 -22.41 5.50
CA THR A 200 2.18 -23.71 6.18
C THR A 200 3.61 -24.20 6.37
N VAL A 201 4.02 -24.38 7.62
CA VAL A 201 5.28 -25.02 7.98
C VAL A 201 5.01 -26.47 8.35
N ARG A 202 5.93 -27.35 7.94
CA ARG A 202 5.92 -28.76 8.30
C ARG A 202 7.16 -29.06 9.12
N LEU A 203 6.96 -29.36 10.39
CA LEU A 203 8.01 -29.70 11.34
C LEU A 203 8.09 -31.21 11.46
N ARG A 204 9.29 -31.76 11.47
CA ARG A 204 9.50 -33.20 11.70
C ARG A 204 10.36 -33.44 12.92
N ALA A 205 9.82 -34.12 13.92
CA ALA A 205 10.53 -34.59 15.10
C ALA A 205 11.28 -35.90 14.78
N ARG A 206 12.59 -35.92 15.04
CA ARG A 206 13.44 -37.10 14.85
C ARG A 206 14.34 -37.33 16.03
N ASP A 207 14.60 -38.58 16.40
CA ASP A 207 15.57 -38.91 17.45
C ASP A 207 17.03 -38.68 17.00
N SER A 208 17.97 -38.88 17.92
CA SER A 208 19.41 -38.84 17.63
C SER A 208 19.90 -39.83 16.55
N ALA A 209 19.13 -40.88 16.25
CA ALA A 209 19.40 -41.83 15.18
C ALA A 209 18.70 -41.44 13.85
N GLY A 210 18.03 -40.29 13.81
CA GLY A 210 17.31 -39.78 12.65
C GLY A 210 15.93 -40.43 12.42
N LYS A 211 15.46 -41.29 13.34
CA LYS A 211 14.16 -41.95 13.20
C LYS A 211 13.02 -41.02 13.65
N PRO A 212 11.84 -41.11 13.02
CA PRO A 212 10.65 -40.40 13.50
C PRO A 212 10.36 -40.60 14.97
N VAL A 213 9.86 -39.56 15.64
CA VAL A 213 9.37 -39.63 17.03
C VAL A 213 7.85 -39.39 17.04
N PRO A 214 7.03 -40.44 16.87
CA PRO A 214 5.58 -40.32 16.98
C PRO A 214 5.17 -39.86 18.37
N GLY A 215 4.11 -39.06 18.47
CA GLY A 215 3.60 -38.64 19.77
C GLY A 215 4.40 -37.52 20.44
N ALA A 216 5.43 -36.98 19.79
CA ALA A 216 6.15 -35.80 20.27
C ALA A 216 5.20 -34.61 20.37
N GLN A 217 5.18 -33.95 21.53
CA GLN A 217 4.43 -32.71 21.74
C GLN A 217 5.22 -31.54 21.16
N VAL A 218 4.61 -30.80 20.24
CA VAL A 218 5.19 -29.62 19.60
C VAL A 218 4.44 -28.38 20.08
N ARG A 219 5.18 -27.36 20.52
CA ARG A 219 4.67 -26.03 20.88
C ARG A 219 5.42 -24.96 20.09
N ILE A 220 4.68 -24.10 19.39
CA ILE A 220 5.24 -23.01 18.58
C ILE A 220 4.79 -21.68 19.18
N GLU A 221 5.76 -20.86 19.57
CA GLU A 221 5.54 -19.56 20.19
C GLU A 221 6.07 -18.45 19.27
N HIS A 222 5.21 -17.48 18.93
CA HIS A 222 5.60 -16.32 18.14
C HIS A 222 6.51 -15.40 18.96
N VAL A 223 7.65 -15.03 18.39
CA VAL A 223 8.65 -14.15 19.02
C VAL A 223 8.58 -12.75 18.43
N ARG A 224 8.56 -12.65 17.09
CA ARG A 224 8.58 -11.36 16.39
C ARG A 224 7.79 -11.43 15.10
N SER A 225 6.97 -10.42 14.83
CA SER A 225 6.26 -10.31 13.55
C SER A 225 7.23 -10.00 12.41
N GLY A 226 7.07 -10.68 11.28
CA GLY A 226 7.84 -10.44 10.07
C GLY A 226 7.36 -9.23 9.26
N PHE A 227 6.12 -8.76 9.48
CA PHE A 227 5.57 -7.60 8.78
C PHE A 227 5.93 -6.30 9.51
N PRO A 228 6.61 -5.33 8.85
CA PRO A 228 6.92 -4.03 9.44
C PRO A 228 5.66 -3.18 9.65
N LEU A 229 5.31 -2.97 10.92
CA LEU A 229 4.29 -2.00 11.34
C LEU A 229 4.91 -0.96 12.28
N GLY A 230 4.62 0.30 11.99
CA GLY A 230 5.24 1.44 12.67
C GLY A 230 4.32 2.63 12.85
N SER A 231 4.86 3.63 13.55
CA SER A 231 4.29 4.97 13.66
C SER A 231 5.42 6.00 13.57
N ALA A 232 5.13 7.20 13.10
CA ALA A 232 5.99 8.35 13.25
C ALA A 232 6.31 8.59 14.74
N MET A 233 7.53 9.05 14.99
CA MET A 233 8.08 9.30 16.32
C MET A 233 8.57 10.74 16.39
N SER A 234 8.19 11.43 17.46
CA SER A 234 8.62 12.80 17.76
C SER A 234 9.76 12.82 18.78
N ALA A 235 10.47 13.95 18.88
CA ALA A 235 11.58 14.14 19.82
C ALA A 235 11.20 13.92 21.31
N GLU A 236 9.93 14.05 21.68
CA GLU A 236 9.39 13.82 23.02
C GLU A 236 9.71 12.41 23.56
N ILE A 237 9.94 11.45 22.67
CA ILE A 237 10.36 10.08 23.01
C ILE A 237 11.62 10.07 23.89
N LEU A 238 12.51 11.06 23.74
CA LEU A 238 13.78 11.11 24.46
C LEU A 238 13.62 11.40 25.95
N GLN A 239 12.52 12.06 26.34
CA GLN A 239 12.33 12.57 27.70
C GLN A 239 11.12 11.98 28.41
N ASN A 240 10.26 11.22 27.71
CA ASN A 240 9.02 10.70 28.26
C ASN A 240 9.03 9.15 28.36
N PRO A 241 9.34 8.57 29.54
CA PRO A 241 9.36 7.11 29.72
C PRO A 241 8.02 6.42 29.46
N ALA A 242 6.88 7.12 29.63
CA ALA A 242 5.58 6.56 29.32
C ALA A 242 5.38 6.44 27.80
N TYR A 243 5.82 7.46 27.05
CA TYR A 243 5.85 7.39 25.58
C TYR A 243 6.76 6.27 25.09
N GLN A 244 7.96 6.14 25.68
CA GLN A 244 8.90 5.07 25.34
C GLN A 244 8.26 3.70 25.47
N ARG A 245 7.71 3.38 26.65
CA ARG A 245 7.04 2.09 26.89
C ARG A 245 5.85 1.85 25.96
N TRP A 246 5.02 2.87 25.74
CA TRP A 246 3.84 2.75 24.88
C TRP A 246 4.25 2.50 23.41
N PHE A 247 5.29 3.17 22.93
CA PHE A 247 5.75 3.07 21.55
C PHE A 247 6.48 1.74 21.29
N THR A 248 7.45 1.38 22.15
CA THR A 248 8.33 0.22 21.93
C THR A 248 7.61 -1.12 22.10
N SER A 249 6.44 -1.14 22.75
CA SER A 249 5.64 -2.36 22.88
C SER A 249 4.81 -2.68 21.63
N ARG A 250 4.74 -1.77 20.64
CA ARG A 250 3.85 -1.87 19.48
C ARG A 250 4.59 -1.93 18.16
N PHE A 251 5.58 -1.06 17.99
CA PHE A 251 6.12 -0.75 16.68
C PHE A 251 7.52 -1.34 16.49
N THR A 252 7.78 -1.85 15.29
CA THR A 252 9.09 -2.42 14.90
C THR A 252 9.83 -1.55 13.89
N VAL A 253 9.14 -0.56 13.32
CA VAL A 253 9.68 0.44 12.41
C VAL A 253 9.14 1.83 12.77
N THR A 254 9.87 2.86 12.41
CA THR A 254 9.47 4.26 12.62
C THR A 254 10.06 5.16 11.55
N THR A 255 9.55 6.39 11.51
CA THR A 255 10.13 7.54 10.82
C THR A 255 10.12 8.70 11.80
N PHE A 256 11.08 9.62 11.70
CA PHE A 256 11.06 10.82 12.53
C PHE A 256 10.22 11.88 11.85
N GLU A 257 9.25 12.42 12.59
CA GLU A 257 8.22 13.28 12.02
C GLU A 257 8.80 14.57 11.42
N ASN A 258 9.78 15.16 12.12
CA ASN A 258 10.37 16.44 11.73
C ASN A 258 11.89 16.47 11.86
N GLU A 259 12.48 15.62 12.69
CA GLU A 259 13.82 15.81 13.25
C GLU A 259 14.93 15.57 12.23
N MET A 260 14.64 14.90 11.11
CA MET A 260 15.58 14.71 10.00
C MET A 260 15.36 15.67 8.83
N LYS A 261 14.26 16.43 8.78
CA LYS A 261 13.95 17.37 7.69
C LYS A 261 14.98 18.50 7.61
N TRP A 262 15.20 19.05 6.41
CA TRP A 262 16.28 20.02 6.18
C TRP A 262 16.10 21.29 7.02
N TYR A 263 14.87 21.80 7.12
CA TYR A 263 14.58 22.96 7.97
C TYR A 263 14.82 22.71 9.46
N SER A 264 14.77 21.46 9.93
CA SER A 264 15.05 21.12 11.33
C SER A 264 16.54 21.09 11.62
N THR A 265 17.31 20.56 10.68
CA THR A 265 18.73 20.24 10.85
C THR A 265 19.66 21.34 10.35
N GLU A 266 19.20 22.29 9.54
CA GLU A 266 20.00 23.44 9.07
C GLU A 266 19.16 24.73 8.98
N ARG A 267 18.62 25.19 10.12
CA ARG A 267 17.80 26.42 10.21
C ARG A 267 18.52 27.68 9.71
N VAL A 268 19.83 27.75 9.98
CA VAL A 268 20.72 28.84 9.54
C VAL A 268 21.79 28.23 8.64
N GLN A 269 22.01 28.84 7.48
CA GLN A 269 22.96 28.33 6.48
C GLN A 269 24.32 27.99 7.10
N GLY A 270 24.78 26.76 6.89
CA GLY A 270 26.07 26.26 7.37
C GLY A 270 26.14 25.96 8.87
N ARG A 271 25.02 26.07 9.61
CA ARG A 271 24.93 25.68 11.03
C ARG A 271 24.01 24.48 11.16
N GLU A 272 24.59 23.30 10.98
CA GLU A 272 23.89 22.03 11.10
C GLU A 272 23.77 21.58 12.56
N ASP A 273 22.60 21.08 12.96
CA ASP A 273 22.35 20.44 14.25
C ASP A 273 21.60 19.11 14.06
N TYR A 274 22.30 18.01 14.36
CA TYR A 274 21.77 16.64 14.30
C TYR A 274 21.62 16.00 15.68
N SER A 275 21.77 16.77 16.77
CA SER A 275 21.80 16.23 18.13
C SER A 275 20.54 15.45 18.49
N VAL A 276 19.36 15.96 18.11
CA VAL A 276 18.06 15.33 18.34
C VAL A 276 17.87 14.05 17.51
N PRO A 277 17.95 14.07 16.16
CA PRO A 277 17.79 12.85 15.37
C PRO A 277 18.86 11.80 15.68
N ASP A 278 20.09 12.18 16.05
CA ASP A 278 21.11 11.24 16.52
C ASP A 278 20.68 10.51 17.81
N ALA A 279 20.09 11.22 18.76
CA ALA A 279 19.61 10.65 20.01
C ALA A 279 18.41 9.72 19.77
N MET A 280 17.49 10.12 18.91
CA MET A 280 16.32 9.30 18.56
C MET A 280 16.74 8.02 17.83
N LEU A 281 17.73 8.10 16.93
CA LEU A 281 18.25 6.93 16.23
C LEU A 281 18.90 5.92 17.20
N ARG A 282 19.65 6.42 18.20
CA ARG A 282 20.17 5.57 19.27
C ARG A 282 19.06 4.91 20.08
N PHE A 283 18.01 5.65 20.43
CA PHE A 283 16.84 5.11 21.14
C PHE A 283 16.13 4.02 20.33
N ALA A 284 15.86 4.27 19.05
CA ALA A 284 15.21 3.31 18.16
C ALA A 284 16.05 2.02 18.07
N ARG A 285 17.36 2.17 17.85
CA ARG A 285 18.30 1.04 17.78
C ARG A 285 18.33 0.22 19.07
N SER A 286 18.33 0.86 20.25
CA SER A 286 18.37 0.14 21.53
C SER A 286 17.11 -0.70 21.79
N HIS A 287 16.01 -0.41 21.10
CA HIS A 287 14.74 -1.15 21.19
C HIS A 287 14.47 -2.02 19.95
N GLY A 288 15.44 -2.19 19.05
CA GLY A 288 15.27 -3.00 17.84
C GLY A 288 14.30 -2.41 16.81
N ILE A 289 13.99 -1.12 16.92
CA ILE A 289 13.12 -0.38 16.01
C ILE A 289 13.97 0.15 14.85
N ARG A 290 13.59 -0.21 13.62
CA ARG A 290 14.29 0.26 12.42
C ARG A 290 13.74 1.61 11.96
N VAL A 291 14.59 2.47 11.41
CA VAL A 291 14.21 3.85 11.04
C VAL A 291 14.19 4.01 9.52
N ARG A 292 13.14 4.63 8.99
CA ARG A 292 13.14 5.22 7.64
C ARG A 292 13.63 6.66 7.75
N GLY A 293 14.59 7.05 6.91
CA GLY A 293 15.12 8.40 6.85
C GLY A 293 14.20 9.32 6.05
N HIS A 294 13.52 10.23 6.75
CA HIS A 294 12.56 11.16 6.16
C HIS A 294 12.95 12.61 6.52
N ASN A 295 13.35 13.45 5.58
CA ASN A 295 13.69 13.18 4.18
C ASN A 295 15.00 13.90 3.83
N ILE A 296 15.60 13.57 2.69
CA ILE A 296 16.80 14.28 2.21
C ILE A 296 16.39 15.65 1.68
N PHE A 297 15.46 15.64 0.73
CA PHE A 297 14.88 16.81 0.07
C PHE A 297 13.35 16.70 0.05
N TRP A 298 12.68 17.83 0.21
CA TRP A 298 11.23 17.94 0.08
C TRP A 298 10.91 18.97 -1.01
N ASP A 299 10.26 18.57 -2.10
CA ASP A 299 10.12 19.43 -3.28
C ASP A 299 9.10 20.58 -3.08
N GLN A 300 8.34 20.57 -1.99
CA GLN A 300 7.42 21.65 -1.61
C GLN A 300 8.19 22.94 -1.22
N PRO A 301 8.00 24.08 -1.92
CA PRO A 301 8.77 25.30 -1.67
C PRO A 301 8.67 25.85 -0.23
N SER A 302 7.50 25.73 0.41
CA SER A 302 7.26 26.20 1.77
C SER A 302 8.01 25.40 2.84
N GLN A 303 8.53 24.22 2.49
CA GLN A 303 9.25 23.32 3.39
C GLN A 303 10.77 23.46 3.25
N GLN A 304 11.24 24.32 2.35
CA GLN A 304 12.66 24.65 2.27
C GLN A 304 13.07 25.53 3.46
N PRO A 305 14.30 25.38 4.00
CA PRO A 305 14.85 26.36 4.93
C PRO A 305 14.73 27.79 4.34
N ALA A 306 14.38 28.77 5.16
CA ALA A 306 14.10 30.13 4.67
C ALA A 306 15.24 30.74 3.84
N TRP A 307 16.49 30.41 4.17
CA TRP A 307 17.68 30.88 3.45
C TRP A 307 17.92 30.19 2.10
N VAL A 308 17.26 29.05 1.82
CA VAL A 308 17.40 28.29 0.56
C VAL A 308 16.57 28.89 -0.57
N GLN A 309 15.39 29.44 -0.26
CA GLN A 309 14.41 29.87 -1.26
C GLN A 309 14.95 30.94 -2.24
N SER A 310 15.80 31.85 -1.75
CA SER A 310 16.34 32.98 -2.52
C SER A 310 17.70 32.70 -3.18
N LEU A 311 18.26 31.50 -3.05
CA LEU A 311 19.60 31.20 -3.57
C LEU A 311 19.64 31.20 -5.10
N SER A 312 20.70 31.79 -5.66
CA SER A 312 21.03 31.64 -7.08
C SER A 312 21.38 30.19 -7.42
N TYR A 313 21.34 29.82 -8.71
CA TYR A 313 21.68 28.46 -9.16
C TYR A 313 23.01 27.92 -8.59
N PRO A 314 24.15 28.65 -8.65
CA PRO A 314 25.41 28.14 -8.11
C PRO A 314 25.38 27.92 -6.59
N GLN A 315 24.70 28.81 -5.85
CA GLN A 315 24.56 28.72 -4.40
C GLN A 315 23.65 27.57 -4.01
N LEU A 316 22.51 27.40 -4.70
CA LEU A 316 21.59 26.30 -4.46
C LEU A 316 22.26 24.96 -4.76
N ARG A 317 23.02 24.87 -5.86
CA ARG A 317 23.82 23.67 -6.20
C ARG A 317 24.81 23.30 -5.10
N GLN A 318 25.47 24.30 -4.51
CA GLN A 318 26.39 24.05 -3.37
C GLN A 318 25.62 23.64 -2.11
N ALA A 319 24.48 24.27 -1.83
CA ALA A 319 23.64 23.96 -0.68
C ALA A 319 23.10 22.52 -0.74
N THR A 320 22.51 22.11 -1.88
CA THR A 320 21.99 20.75 -2.05
C THR A 320 23.10 19.71 -2.01
N ALA A 321 24.25 19.96 -2.65
CA ALA A 321 25.41 19.06 -2.57
C ALA A 321 25.92 18.86 -1.13
N ARG A 322 25.91 19.92 -0.30
CA ARG A 322 26.25 19.83 1.13
C ARG A 322 25.19 19.08 1.92
N ARG A 323 23.91 19.37 1.69
CA ARG A 323 22.77 18.75 2.38
C ARG A 323 22.80 17.22 2.24
N ILE A 324 22.77 16.72 1.01
CA ILE A 324 22.76 15.27 0.76
C ILE A 324 24.02 14.60 1.34
N LYS A 325 25.17 15.26 1.21
CA LYS A 325 26.43 14.75 1.77
C LYS A 325 26.38 14.66 3.29
N SER A 326 25.91 15.71 3.98
CA SER A 326 25.87 15.76 5.44
C SER A 326 24.94 14.70 6.02
N VAL A 327 23.67 14.69 5.59
CA VAL A 327 22.66 13.79 6.15
C VAL A 327 22.97 12.33 5.85
N MET A 328 23.39 11.99 4.63
CA MET A 328 23.64 10.60 4.28
C MET A 328 24.96 10.08 4.84
N SER A 329 26.04 10.87 4.87
CA SER A 329 27.32 10.40 5.46
C SER A 329 27.16 10.07 6.95
N ARG A 330 26.21 10.74 7.62
CA ARG A 330 25.90 10.54 9.03
C ARG A 330 25.08 9.28 9.29
N TYR A 331 24.09 8.98 8.44
CA TYR A 331 23.07 7.97 8.70
C TYR A 331 23.10 6.75 7.77
N ALA A 332 23.99 6.73 6.77
CA ALA A 332 24.16 5.59 5.88
C ALA A 332 24.36 4.27 6.65
N GLY A 333 23.65 3.22 6.25
CA GLY A 333 23.68 1.92 6.92
C GLY A 333 22.95 1.86 8.27
N GLN A 334 22.32 2.95 8.71
CA GLN A 334 21.54 3.00 9.96
C GLN A 334 20.02 3.14 9.72
N VAL A 335 19.61 3.38 8.48
CA VAL A 335 18.19 3.46 8.07
C VAL A 335 17.85 2.37 7.05
N ILE A 336 16.59 1.96 7.00
CA ILE A 336 16.11 0.92 6.06
C ILE A 336 15.74 1.49 4.70
N ALA A 337 15.42 2.78 4.66
CA ALA A 337 15.01 3.50 3.47
C ALA A 337 15.33 5.00 3.62
N TRP A 338 15.46 5.70 2.52
CA TRP A 338 15.54 7.14 2.40
C TRP A 338 14.38 7.65 1.54
N ASP A 339 13.60 8.58 2.05
CA ASP A 339 12.76 9.42 1.21
C ASP A 339 13.68 10.48 0.58
N VAL A 340 14.11 10.23 -0.67
CA VAL A 340 15.18 11.01 -1.30
C VAL A 340 14.66 12.37 -1.75
N VAL A 341 13.54 12.37 -2.46
CA VAL A 341 12.79 13.58 -2.83
C VAL A 341 11.33 13.32 -2.50
N ASN A 342 10.80 14.09 -1.55
CA ASN A 342 9.39 14.06 -1.14
C ASN A 342 8.56 14.92 -2.09
N GLU A 343 7.40 14.42 -2.51
CA GLU A 343 6.33 15.16 -3.21
C GLU A 343 6.70 15.80 -4.56
N ASN A 344 7.52 15.10 -5.35
CA ASN A 344 8.00 15.59 -6.65
C ASN A 344 7.10 15.24 -7.85
N LEU A 345 5.84 14.81 -7.61
CA LEU A 345 4.76 14.89 -8.60
C LEU A 345 3.93 16.15 -8.42
N HIS A 346 3.68 16.57 -7.17
CA HIS A 346 2.92 17.77 -6.87
C HIS A 346 3.73 19.06 -6.93
N PHE A 347 5.02 18.98 -6.59
CA PHE A 347 5.92 20.12 -6.58
C PHE A 347 7.16 19.85 -7.43
N ASN A 348 7.90 20.93 -7.72
CA ASN A 348 9.04 20.88 -8.63
C ASN A 348 10.14 21.88 -8.25
N PHE A 349 10.32 22.19 -6.95
CA PHE A 349 11.27 23.21 -6.50
C PHE A 349 12.69 22.96 -7.04
N PHE A 350 13.19 21.73 -6.97
CA PHE A 350 14.53 21.41 -7.44
C PHE A 350 14.60 21.27 -8.96
N GLU A 351 13.64 20.61 -9.59
CA GLU A 351 13.64 20.42 -11.05
C GLU A 351 13.38 21.71 -11.82
N GLY A 352 12.53 22.60 -11.30
CA GLY A 352 12.32 23.93 -11.85
C GLY A 352 13.57 24.82 -11.77
N ARG A 353 14.52 24.52 -10.87
CA ARG A 353 15.76 25.30 -10.68
C ARG A 353 16.98 24.66 -11.33
N PHE A 354 17.01 23.34 -11.45
CA PHE A 354 18.16 22.59 -11.98
C PHE A 354 17.91 21.89 -13.33
N GLY A 355 16.65 21.77 -13.75
CA GLY A 355 16.22 20.97 -14.90
C GLY A 355 15.56 19.64 -14.50
N GLY A 356 14.83 19.02 -15.44
CA GLY A 356 13.98 17.85 -15.17
C GLY A 356 14.71 16.57 -14.71
N ASP A 357 16.04 16.53 -14.82
CA ASP A 357 16.85 15.38 -14.35
C ASP A 357 17.35 15.55 -12.90
N ALA A 358 17.02 16.65 -12.22
CA ALA A 358 17.54 16.96 -10.90
C ALA A 358 17.20 15.90 -9.85
N SER A 359 15.94 15.46 -9.79
CA SER A 359 15.55 14.37 -8.89
C SER A 359 16.39 13.14 -9.18
N ALA A 360 16.45 12.69 -10.44
CA ALA A 360 17.17 11.48 -10.81
C ALA A 360 18.66 11.53 -10.44
N ALA A 361 19.30 12.70 -10.55
CA ALA A 361 20.66 12.94 -10.10
C ALA A 361 20.83 12.83 -8.58
N PHE A 362 19.85 13.27 -7.78
CA PHE A 362 19.86 13.09 -6.33
C PHE A 362 19.74 11.62 -5.93
N TYR A 363 18.88 10.84 -6.60
CA TYR A 363 18.80 9.40 -6.38
C TYR A 363 20.12 8.69 -6.69
N ARG A 364 20.84 9.13 -7.74
CA ARG A 364 22.16 8.58 -8.08
C ARG A 364 23.16 8.82 -6.97
N GLN A 365 23.21 10.05 -6.49
CA GLN A 365 24.10 10.40 -5.39
C GLN A 365 23.71 9.64 -4.11
N ALA A 366 22.41 9.47 -3.85
CA ALA A 366 21.94 8.73 -2.69
C ALA A 366 22.37 7.26 -2.74
N HIS A 367 22.20 6.57 -3.88
CA HIS A 367 22.68 5.21 -4.07
C HIS A 367 24.19 5.06 -3.85
N GLN A 368 24.98 6.04 -4.31
CA GLN A 368 26.44 6.03 -4.12
C GLN A 368 26.84 6.16 -2.65
N MET A 369 26.02 6.84 -1.85
CA MET A 369 26.28 7.10 -0.44
C MET A 369 25.78 6.01 0.49
N ASP A 370 24.63 5.41 0.18
CA ASP A 370 24.04 4.31 0.95
C ASP A 370 23.41 3.27 0.02
N GLY A 371 24.23 2.33 -0.47
CA GLY A 371 23.75 1.25 -1.33
C GLY A 371 22.94 0.16 -0.61
N ALA A 372 22.82 0.21 0.72
CA ALA A 372 22.12 -0.79 1.51
C ALA A 372 20.69 -0.38 1.86
N ALA A 373 20.37 0.90 1.95
CA ALA A 373 19.01 1.38 2.16
C ALA A 373 18.17 1.34 0.87
N LEU A 374 16.84 1.35 1.03
CA LEU A 374 15.92 1.59 -0.09
C LEU A 374 15.88 3.09 -0.44
N MET A 375 15.93 3.46 -1.72
CA MET A 375 15.69 4.83 -2.20
C MET A 375 14.22 4.97 -2.61
N SER A 376 13.46 5.66 -1.77
CA SER A 376 12.02 5.81 -1.90
C SER A 376 11.67 7.15 -2.55
N MET A 377 10.78 7.09 -3.54
CA MET A 377 9.96 8.24 -3.94
C MET A 377 8.75 8.27 -3.01
N ASN A 378 8.44 9.40 -2.39
CA ASN A 378 7.38 9.49 -1.39
C ASN A 378 6.39 10.58 -1.80
N GLU A 379 5.11 10.25 -1.85
CA GLU A 379 4.08 11.10 -2.44
C GLU A 379 2.70 10.85 -1.84
N PHE A 380 1.89 11.91 -1.73
CA PHE A 380 0.50 11.86 -1.27
C PHE A 380 -0.50 11.76 -2.43
N ASN A 381 -1.78 11.59 -2.09
CA ASN A 381 -2.93 11.52 -3.01
C ASN A 381 -2.94 10.36 -4.03
N THR A 382 -1.87 9.56 -4.09
CA THR A 382 -1.74 8.35 -4.94
C THR A 382 -2.79 7.26 -4.65
N LEU A 383 -3.28 7.16 -3.41
CA LEU A 383 -4.28 6.18 -2.95
C LEU A 383 -5.58 6.85 -2.46
N GLU A 384 -5.50 8.13 -2.14
CA GLU A 384 -6.49 8.87 -1.37
C GLU A 384 -7.48 9.59 -2.28
N GLN A 385 -7.00 10.12 -3.41
CA GLN A 385 -7.75 11.01 -4.29
C GLN A 385 -7.70 10.53 -5.74
N PRO A 386 -8.63 9.66 -6.18
CA PRO A 386 -8.70 9.18 -7.57
C PRO A 386 -8.87 10.29 -8.61
N GLY A 387 -9.28 11.48 -8.20
CA GLY A 387 -9.42 12.65 -9.05
C GLY A 387 -8.23 13.62 -9.02
N ASP A 388 -7.15 13.31 -8.29
CA ASP A 388 -5.92 14.12 -8.36
C ASP A 388 -5.10 13.72 -9.60
N PRO A 389 -5.03 14.58 -10.63
CA PRO A 389 -4.35 14.22 -11.87
C PRO A 389 -2.83 14.17 -11.72
N ASN A 390 -2.23 14.74 -10.66
CA ASN A 390 -0.76 14.82 -10.54
C ASN A 390 -0.17 13.47 -10.11
N ALA A 391 -0.86 12.79 -9.19
CA ALA A 391 -0.35 11.60 -8.51
C ALA A 391 -1.08 10.30 -8.89
N VAL A 392 -1.83 10.28 -9.99
CA VAL A 392 -2.39 9.02 -10.52
C VAL A 392 -1.28 7.96 -10.69
N PRO A 393 -1.56 6.66 -10.42
CA PRO A 393 -0.53 5.63 -10.39
C PRO A 393 0.39 5.57 -11.62
N GLY A 394 -0.15 5.80 -12.82
CA GLY A 394 0.64 5.84 -14.05
C GLY A 394 1.72 6.93 -14.07
N LYS A 395 1.43 8.13 -13.55
CA LYS A 395 2.40 9.25 -13.50
C LYS A 395 3.49 9.00 -12.47
N TYR A 396 3.10 8.47 -11.31
CA TYR A 396 4.06 8.03 -10.31
C TYR A 396 5.05 7.02 -10.90
N LEU A 397 4.54 5.98 -11.58
CA LEU A 397 5.38 4.99 -12.25
C LEU A 397 6.25 5.61 -13.33
N GLY A 398 5.70 6.52 -14.14
CA GLY A 398 6.46 7.27 -15.14
C GLY A 398 7.66 8.00 -14.53
N LYS A 399 7.44 8.73 -13.42
CA LYS A 399 8.50 9.44 -12.70
C LYS A 399 9.52 8.47 -12.08
N LEU A 400 9.05 7.40 -11.44
CA LEU A 400 9.91 6.38 -10.87
C LEU A 400 10.79 5.72 -11.94
N PHE A 401 10.23 5.40 -13.12
CA PHE A 401 10.98 4.83 -14.23
C PHE A 401 11.95 5.83 -14.86
N GLN A 402 11.60 7.11 -14.96
CA GLN A 402 12.53 8.17 -15.36
C GLN A 402 13.75 8.19 -14.42
N ILE A 403 13.52 8.15 -13.11
CA ILE A 403 14.58 8.09 -12.10
C ILE A 403 15.41 6.81 -12.29
N LYS A 404 14.77 5.63 -12.36
CA LYS A 404 15.47 4.34 -12.53
C LYS A 404 16.34 4.28 -13.79
N LYS A 405 15.88 4.86 -14.91
CA LYS A 405 16.60 4.85 -16.21
C LYS A 405 17.78 5.82 -16.25
N PHE A 406 17.86 6.78 -15.33
CA PHE A 406 18.91 7.79 -15.35
C PHE A 406 20.32 7.17 -15.15
N PRO A 407 21.34 7.56 -15.93
CA PRO A 407 22.67 6.96 -15.86
C PRO A 407 23.31 7.01 -14.47
N GLY A 408 23.68 5.83 -13.96
CA GLY A 408 24.25 5.67 -12.61
C GLY A 408 23.23 5.37 -11.51
N ASN A 409 21.93 5.45 -11.79
CA ASN A 409 20.91 4.74 -11.00
C ASN A 409 20.87 3.23 -11.33
N THR A 410 21.69 2.80 -12.30
CA THR A 410 21.91 1.42 -12.73
C THR A 410 22.72 0.64 -11.70
N ASN A 411 22.01 0.14 -10.71
CA ASN A 411 22.09 -1.26 -10.30
C ASN A 411 20.64 -1.79 -10.43
N ASP A 412 20.35 -3.03 -10.06
CA ASP A 412 18.99 -3.44 -9.65
C ASP A 412 18.57 -2.65 -8.38
N GLY A 413 18.59 -1.32 -8.51
CA GLY A 413 18.72 -0.33 -7.47
C GLY A 413 17.59 -0.54 -6.51
N ARG A 414 17.94 -0.57 -5.23
CA ARG A 414 17.05 -0.78 -4.10
C ARG A 414 16.05 0.38 -4.04
N MET A 415 15.18 0.50 -5.02
CA MET A 415 14.17 1.52 -5.11
C MET A 415 12.97 1.07 -4.29
N ALA A 416 12.18 2.02 -3.84
CA ALA A 416 10.90 1.76 -3.21
C ALA A 416 9.86 2.77 -3.68
N ILE A 417 8.61 2.34 -3.55
CA ILE A 417 7.45 3.21 -3.66
C ILE A 417 7.05 3.58 -2.23
N GLY A 418 7.06 4.87 -1.90
CA GLY A 418 6.49 5.43 -0.69
C GLY A 418 5.18 6.13 -1.02
N LEU A 419 4.11 5.74 -0.35
CA LEU A 419 2.77 6.32 -0.50
C LEU A 419 2.36 6.83 0.88
N GLU A 420 2.17 8.15 1.01
CA GLU A 420 1.95 8.79 2.31
C GLU A 420 0.68 8.25 2.99
N GLY A 421 -0.49 8.36 2.34
CA GLY A 421 -1.73 7.79 2.87
C GLY A 421 -2.46 8.74 3.82
N HIS A 422 -2.58 10.01 3.45
CA HIS A 422 -3.32 11.03 4.22
C HIS A 422 -4.81 11.00 3.88
N PHE A 423 -5.55 10.07 4.49
CA PHE A 423 -6.94 9.80 4.12
C PHE A 423 -7.94 10.72 4.82
N SER A 424 -9.10 10.92 4.18
CA SER A 424 -10.32 11.37 4.85
C SER A 424 -11.33 10.23 4.92
N THR A 425 -12.17 10.08 3.90
CA THR A 425 -12.99 8.89 3.67
C THR A 425 -12.31 8.03 2.61
N PRO A 426 -11.92 6.78 2.92
CA PRO A 426 -11.18 5.95 1.99
C PRO A 426 -12.08 5.37 0.90
N ASN A 427 -11.56 5.35 -0.33
CA ASN A 427 -12.13 4.57 -1.43
C ASN A 427 -11.40 3.21 -1.51
N ILE A 428 -11.94 2.20 -0.82
CA ILE A 428 -11.29 0.88 -0.68
C ILE A 428 -10.99 0.19 -2.03
N PRO A 429 -11.93 0.11 -2.99
CA PRO A 429 -11.62 -0.45 -4.30
C PRO A 429 -10.53 0.31 -5.07
N TYR A 430 -10.51 1.64 -4.96
CA TYR A 430 -9.45 2.45 -5.58
C TYR A 430 -8.08 2.21 -4.95
N ILE A 431 -8.00 2.12 -3.61
CA ILE A 431 -6.73 1.79 -2.92
C ILE A 431 -6.14 0.49 -3.48
N ARG A 432 -6.96 -0.57 -3.63
CA ARG A 432 -6.49 -1.83 -4.23
C ARG A 432 -6.02 -1.64 -5.67
N ALA A 433 -6.83 -1.00 -6.50
CA ALA A 433 -6.52 -0.78 -7.92
C ALA A 433 -5.24 0.07 -8.13
N ALA A 434 -5.01 1.06 -7.28
CA ALA A 434 -3.81 1.87 -7.29
C ALA A 434 -2.58 1.03 -6.90
N LEU A 435 -2.68 0.22 -5.84
CA LEU A 435 -1.61 -0.71 -5.44
C LEU A 435 -1.31 -1.77 -6.52
N ASP A 436 -2.33 -2.30 -7.20
CA ASP A 436 -2.15 -3.23 -8.32
C ASP A 436 -1.31 -2.59 -9.42
N THR A 437 -1.66 -1.37 -9.82
CA THR A 437 -0.95 -0.63 -10.86
C THR A 437 0.48 -0.35 -10.44
N MET A 438 0.68 0.19 -9.23
CA MET A 438 2.01 0.48 -8.67
C MET A 438 2.88 -0.78 -8.55
N SER A 439 2.28 -1.95 -8.31
CA SER A 439 3.02 -3.21 -8.20
C SER A 439 3.78 -3.60 -9.47
N GLY A 440 3.34 -3.09 -10.64
CA GLY A 440 4.01 -3.28 -11.92
C GLY A 440 5.45 -2.74 -11.97
N ALA A 441 5.85 -1.89 -11.01
CA ALA A 441 7.24 -1.43 -10.91
C ALA A 441 8.24 -2.51 -10.44
N GLY A 442 7.74 -3.60 -9.84
CA GLY A 442 8.56 -4.69 -9.30
C GLY A 442 9.45 -4.29 -8.12
N VAL A 443 9.10 -3.21 -7.41
CA VAL A 443 9.85 -2.70 -6.23
C VAL A 443 8.95 -2.71 -4.99
N PRO A 444 9.50 -2.77 -3.77
CA PRO A 444 8.70 -2.77 -2.55
C PRO A 444 7.87 -1.50 -2.38
N ILE A 445 6.59 -1.66 -2.04
CA ILE A 445 5.67 -0.57 -1.69
C ILE A 445 5.60 -0.41 -0.17
N TRP A 446 5.73 0.82 0.32
CA TRP A 446 5.57 1.21 1.71
C TRP A 446 4.47 2.24 1.83
N LEU A 447 3.58 2.04 2.80
CA LEU A 447 2.68 3.07 3.27
C LEU A 447 3.43 3.81 4.37
N THR A 448 3.72 5.09 4.15
CA THR A 448 4.75 5.80 4.90
C THR A 448 4.20 6.70 5.98
N GLU A 449 2.96 7.18 5.83
CA GLU A 449 2.42 8.29 6.64
C GLU A 449 0.90 8.14 6.86
N ILE A 450 0.39 6.92 7.09
CA ILE A 450 -1.06 6.72 7.17
C ILE A 450 -1.65 7.51 8.35
N ASP A 451 -2.54 8.43 8.04
CA ASP A 451 -3.48 9.02 8.98
C ASP A 451 -4.86 9.17 8.35
N VAL A 452 -5.83 9.50 9.21
CA VAL A 452 -7.23 9.65 8.81
C VAL A 452 -7.74 10.93 9.42
N ALA A 453 -8.35 11.80 8.61
CA ALA A 453 -8.95 13.04 9.07
C ALA A 453 -9.93 12.81 10.24
N PRO A 454 -9.99 13.72 11.22
CA PRO A 454 -10.88 13.59 12.36
C PRO A 454 -12.35 13.58 11.94
N GLY A 455 -13.12 12.68 12.54
CA GLY A 455 -14.55 12.52 12.25
C GLY A 455 -15.15 11.32 12.97
N PRO A 456 -16.49 11.16 12.93
CA PRO A 456 -17.18 10.09 13.65
C PRO A 456 -16.74 8.68 13.21
N ASN A 457 -16.27 8.55 11.97
CA ASN A 457 -15.82 7.29 11.37
C ASN A 457 -14.30 7.14 11.32
N GLN A 458 -13.51 8.02 11.97
CA GLN A 458 -12.03 8.03 11.86
C GLN A 458 -11.43 6.65 12.15
N ALA A 459 -11.80 6.02 13.27
CA ALA A 459 -11.30 4.69 13.64
C ALA A 459 -11.78 3.58 12.68
N ALA A 460 -13.04 3.63 12.23
CA ALA A 460 -13.58 2.65 11.29
C ALA A 460 -12.89 2.75 9.92
N ASN A 461 -12.63 3.97 9.44
CA ASN A 461 -11.90 4.23 8.22
C ASN A 461 -10.44 3.75 8.33
N LEU A 462 -9.77 4.04 9.45
CA LEU A 462 -8.43 3.53 9.73
C LEU A 462 -8.38 1.99 9.64
N GLU A 463 -9.34 1.30 10.26
CA GLU A 463 -9.39 -0.17 10.19
C GLU A 463 -9.55 -0.67 8.74
N LYS A 464 -10.45 -0.05 7.96
CA LYS A 464 -10.66 -0.44 6.55
C LYS A 464 -9.40 -0.24 5.71
N ILE A 465 -8.73 0.91 5.87
CA ILE A 465 -7.47 1.22 5.17
C ILE A 465 -6.40 0.20 5.53
N LEU A 466 -6.16 -0.01 6.82
CA LEU A 466 -5.11 -0.91 7.31
C LEU A 466 -5.32 -2.36 6.86
N ARG A 467 -6.57 -2.85 6.84
CA ARG A 467 -6.90 -4.17 6.31
C ARG A 467 -6.63 -4.28 4.81
N GLU A 468 -7.03 -3.28 4.03
CA GLU A 468 -6.80 -3.26 2.58
C GLU A 468 -5.32 -3.30 2.23
N VAL A 469 -4.53 -2.37 2.79
CA VAL A 469 -3.11 -2.26 2.46
C VAL A 469 -2.28 -3.43 3.03
N TYR A 470 -2.65 -3.98 4.19
CA TYR A 470 -1.98 -5.17 4.75
C TYR A 470 -2.21 -6.41 3.90
N ALA A 471 -3.43 -6.59 3.37
CA ALA A 471 -3.79 -7.73 2.54
C ALA A 471 -3.08 -7.72 1.18
N HIS A 472 -2.79 -6.53 0.63
CA HIS A 472 -2.19 -6.42 -0.70
C HIS A 472 -0.76 -7.01 -0.78
N PRO A 473 -0.48 -7.98 -1.68
CA PRO A 473 0.81 -8.68 -1.70
C PRO A 473 2.06 -7.82 -1.97
N ALA A 474 1.90 -6.70 -2.69
CA ALA A 474 3.02 -5.80 -3.02
C ALA A 474 3.44 -4.87 -1.86
N VAL A 475 2.62 -4.77 -0.81
CA VAL A 475 2.93 -3.92 0.36
C VAL A 475 3.93 -4.62 1.27
N HIS A 476 4.99 -3.91 1.65
CA HIS A 476 6.12 -4.42 2.43
C HIS A 476 6.22 -3.80 3.83
N GLY A 477 5.48 -2.74 4.12
CA GLY A 477 5.43 -2.16 5.45
C GLY A 477 4.47 -0.99 5.54
N ILE A 478 4.05 -0.69 6.77
CA ILE A 478 3.12 0.38 7.11
C ILE A 478 3.70 1.22 8.24
N ILE A 479 3.68 2.53 8.07
CA ILE A 479 3.93 3.51 9.12
C ILE A 479 2.74 4.44 9.21
N LEU A 480 2.24 4.63 10.43
CA LEU A 480 1.16 5.56 10.75
C LEU A 480 1.74 6.96 11.02
N TRP A 481 1.11 8.03 10.54
CA TRP A 481 1.50 9.41 10.84
C TRP A 481 0.82 9.94 12.09
N ALA A 482 1.14 9.29 13.22
CA ALA A 482 0.51 9.55 14.51
C ALA A 482 1.54 9.82 15.62
N ALA A 483 2.57 10.61 15.30
CA ALA A 483 3.55 11.05 16.29
C ALA A 483 2.84 11.76 17.46
N TRP A 484 3.23 11.41 18.69
CA TRP A 484 2.61 11.99 19.88
C TRP A 484 3.34 13.26 20.27
N HIS A 485 2.60 14.35 20.51
CA HIS A 485 3.08 15.49 21.26
C HIS A 485 2.15 15.83 22.41
N GLN A 486 2.69 16.48 23.42
CA GLN A 486 1.91 16.95 24.58
C GLN A 486 0.76 17.90 24.17
N ARG A 487 0.92 18.62 23.05
CA ARG A 487 -0.07 19.61 22.55
C ARG A 487 -1.08 19.00 21.57
N GLY A 488 -1.01 17.70 21.29
CA GLY A 488 -1.82 17.01 20.28
C GLY A 488 -0.97 16.48 19.13
N CYS A 489 -1.60 15.73 18.23
CA CYS A 489 -0.96 15.15 17.05
C CYS A 489 -1.36 15.95 15.81
N TYR A 490 -0.68 15.72 14.68
CA TYR A 490 -0.95 16.43 13.44
C TYR A 490 -2.40 16.25 12.94
N VAL A 491 -2.77 15.03 12.55
CA VAL A 491 -4.13 14.71 12.04
C VAL A 491 -4.81 13.66 12.93
N MET A 492 -4.06 12.66 13.38
CA MET A 492 -4.58 11.51 14.09
C MET A 492 -3.69 11.17 15.30
N CYS A 493 -4.30 11.08 16.48
CA CYS A 493 -3.64 10.53 17.66
C CYS A 493 -4.05 9.07 17.86
N LEU A 494 -3.13 8.23 18.36
CA LEU A 494 -3.45 6.87 18.81
C LEU A 494 -3.75 6.80 20.31
N THR A 495 -3.33 7.81 21.07
CA THR A 495 -3.42 7.82 22.53
C THR A 495 -3.62 9.22 23.09
N ASP A 496 -4.21 9.33 24.27
CA ASP A 496 -4.25 10.56 25.06
C ASP A 496 -2.90 10.85 25.75
N ASN A 497 -2.79 11.99 26.44
CA ASN A 497 -1.57 12.41 27.17
C ASN A 497 -1.21 11.51 28.37
N SER A 498 -2.11 10.61 28.78
CA SER A 498 -1.88 9.61 29.83
C SER A 498 -1.51 8.24 29.25
N PHE A 499 -1.22 8.16 27.94
CA PHE A 499 -0.94 6.94 27.20
C PHE A 499 -2.07 5.89 27.26
N ARG A 500 -3.32 6.35 27.41
CA ARG A 500 -4.52 5.53 27.20
C ARG A 500 -4.98 5.63 25.75
N ASN A 501 -5.22 4.48 25.13
CA ASN A 501 -5.65 4.42 23.73
C ASN A 501 -6.90 5.28 23.48
N LEU A 502 -6.87 5.95 22.33
CA LEU A 502 -8.05 6.46 21.67
C LEU A 502 -8.64 5.36 20.77
N PRO A 503 -9.86 5.51 20.21
CA PRO A 503 -10.45 4.49 19.35
C PRO A 503 -9.56 4.05 18.16
N THR A 504 -8.76 4.96 17.61
CA THR A 504 -7.74 4.69 16.59
C THR A 504 -6.58 3.82 17.13
N GLY A 505 -6.13 4.04 18.37
CA GLY A 505 -5.16 3.17 19.05
C GLY A 505 -5.70 1.77 19.33
N ASP A 506 -6.98 1.67 19.67
CA ASP A 506 -7.65 0.37 19.86
C ASP A 506 -7.73 -0.44 18.57
N VAL A 507 -7.94 0.21 17.43
CA VAL A 507 -7.85 -0.42 16.10
C VAL A 507 -6.45 -0.98 15.84
N VAL A 508 -5.40 -0.19 16.10
CA VAL A 508 -4.02 -0.64 15.89
C VAL A 508 -3.68 -1.83 16.79
N ASP A 509 -4.01 -1.76 18.07
CA ASP A 509 -3.76 -2.84 19.03
C ASP A 509 -4.57 -4.11 18.68
N LYS A 510 -5.81 -3.94 18.17
CA LYS A 510 -6.62 -5.05 17.65
C LYS A 510 -5.93 -5.72 16.46
N LEU A 511 -5.49 -4.96 15.45
CA LEU A 511 -4.86 -5.51 14.26
C LEU A 511 -3.50 -6.15 14.54
N ILE A 512 -2.69 -5.58 15.46
CA ILE A 512 -1.46 -6.23 15.93
C ILE A 512 -1.73 -7.63 16.49
N ARG A 513 -2.81 -7.80 17.27
CA ARG A 513 -3.20 -9.12 17.82
C ARG A 513 -3.75 -10.07 16.76
N GLU A 514 -4.41 -9.55 15.73
CA GLU A 514 -4.95 -10.35 14.63
C GLU A 514 -3.86 -10.83 13.65
N TRP A 515 -2.85 -9.99 13.39
CA TRP A 515 -1.77 -10.24 12.44
C TRP A 515 -0.56 -10.95 13.06
N GLN A 516 -0.84 -11.85 13.98
CA GLN A 516 0.15 -12.67 14.66
C GLN A 516 -0.37 -14.09 14.81
N THR A 517 0.55 -15.03 14.84
CA THR A 517 0.21 -16.41 15.14
C THR A 517 -0.11 -16.56 16.62
N ARG A 518 -1.32 -17.03 16.93
CA ARG A 518 -1.65 -17.54 18.26
C ARG A 518 -0.85 -18.81 18.52
N ALA A 519 -0.43 -19.05 19.77
CA ALA A 519 0.39 -20.21 20.11
C ALA A 519 -0.22 -21.51 19.56
N HIS A 520 0.58 -22.27 18.81
CA HIS A 520 0.20 -23.60 18.34
C HIS A 520 0.73 -24.64 19.31
N ALA A 521 -0.10 -25.63 19.63
CA ALA A 521 0.31 -26.82 20.34
C ALA A 521 -0.34 -28.03 19.68
N GLY A 522 0.41 -29.13 19.57
CA GLY A 522 -0.11 -30.36 19.01
C GLY A 522 0.85 -31.53 19.19
N VAL A 523 0.49 -32.63 18.55
CA VAL A 523 1.19 -33.91 18.68
C VAL A 523 1.64 -34.35 17.29
N ALA A 524 2.90 -34.77 17.18
CA ALA A 524 3.47 -35.30 15.96
C ALA A 524 2.82 -36.64 15.56
N ASP A 525 2.57 -36.81 14.27
CA ASP A 525 1.96 -38.02 13.69
C ASP A 525 2.89 -39.25 13.72
N ALA A 526 2.45 -40.35 13.10
CA ALA A 526 3.20 -41.61 13.04
C ALA A 526 4.57 -41.49 12.34
N ASP A 527 4.75 -40.47 11.50
CA ASP A 527 6.00 -40.18 10.79
C ASP A 527 6.81 -39.04 11.43
N GLY A 528 6.36 -38.59 12.62
CA GLY A 528 6.98 -37.55 13.42
C GLY A 528 6.63 -36.13 12.96
N TYR A 529 5.62 -35.94 12.11
CA TYR A 529 5.29 -34.63 11.56
C TYR A 529 4.24 -33.88 12.37
N TYR A 530 4.43 -32.56 12.43
CA TYR A 530 3.43 -31.59 12.87
C TYR A 530 3.37 -30.42 11.89
N GLU A 531 2.18 -30.08 11.42
CA GLU A 531 1.95 -28.97 10.49
C GLU A 531 1.21 -27.83 11.18
N ALA A 532 1.61 -26.60 10.86
CA ALA A 532 0.96 -25.39 11.36
C ALA A 532 0.99 -24.28 10.30
N GLU A 533 -0.09 -23.50 10.21
CA GLU A 533 -0.14 -22.30 9.38
C GLU A 533 0.28 -21.08 10.19
N LEU A 534 1.49 -20.59 9.94
CA LEU A 534 2.11 -19.49 10.67
C LEU A 534 2.08 -18.20 9.86
N PHE A 535 1.97 -17.05 10.52
CA PHE A 535 2.31 -15.78 9.88
C PHE A 535 3.81 -15.71 9.60
N HIS A 536 4.23 -14.80 8.74
CA HIS A 536 5.66 -14.50 8.61
C HIS A 536 6.17 -13.87 9.91
N GLY A 537 7.31 -14.34 10.40
CA GLY A 537 7.90 -13.92 11.66
C GLY A 537 8.93 -14.90 12.21
N ASP A 538 9.47 -14.55 13.37
CA ASP A 538 10.37 -15.39 14.13
C ASP A 538 9.61 -16.13 15.23
N TYR A 539 9.98 -17.38 15.45
CA TYR A 539 9.31 -18.32 16.32
C TYR A 539 10.30 -19.09 17.19
N LYS A 540 9.82 -19.49 18.36
CA LYS A 540 10.47 -20.47 19.24
C LYS A 540 9.65 -21.75 19.20
N VAL A 541 10.26 -22.83 18.73
CA VAL A 541 9.64 -24.16 18.68
C VAL A 541 10.20 -25.00 19.82
N THR A 542 9.32 -25.56 20.63
CA THR A 542 9.66 -26.51 21.69
C THR A 542 9.07 -27.87 21.33
N VAL A 543 9.92 -28.91 21.29
CA VAL A 543 9.49 -30.29 21.08
C VAL A 543 9.84 -31.11 22.30
N SER A 544 8.89 -31.87 22.82
CA SER A 544 9.08 -32.72 23.99
C SER A 544 8.42 -34.08 23.79
N HIS A 545 8.97 -35.15 24.35
CA HIS A 545 8.33 -36.47 24.29
C HIS A 545 7.98 -36.97 25.70
N PRO A 546 6.71 -37.32 26.00
CA PRO A 546 6.25 -37.64 27.36
C PRO A 546 7.03 -38.77 28.04
N VAL A 547 7.52 -39.73 27.24
CA VAL A 547 8.21 -40.93 27.75
C VAL A 547 9.73 -40.76 27.75
N ALA A 548 10.27 -39.94 26.85
CA ALA A 548 11.73 -39.80 26.73
C ALA A 548 12.30 -38.79 27.73
N ASN A 549 11.43 -38.00 28.39
CA ASN A 549 11.80 -36.91 29.30
C ASN A 549 12.84 -35.95 28.69
N ALA A 550 12.77 -35.77 27.38
CA ALA A 550 13.66 -34.93 26.59
C ALA A 550 12.84 -33.77 26.00
N THR A 551 13.44 -32.57 26.02
CA THR A 551 12.87 -31.34 25.48
C THR A 551 13.94 -30.63 24.67
N VAL A 552 13.62 -30.30 23.42
CA VAL A 552 14.46 -29.50 22.52
C VAL A 552 13.76 -28.19 22.21
N VAL A 553 14.54 -27.12 22.12
CA VAL A 553 14.08 -25.78 21.77
C VAL A 553 14.89 -25.28 20.58
N GLN A 554 14.22 -24.84 19.52
CA GLN A 554 14.84 -24.31 18.31
C GLN A 554 14.18 -23.00 17.89
N SER A 555 14.96 -22.11 17.27
CA SER A 555 14.43 -20.89 16.63
C SER A 555 14.07 -21.18 15.18
N LEU A 556 12.96 -20.63 14.71
CA LEU A 556 12.44 -20.77 13.35
C LEU A 556 12.08 -19.39 12.82
N THR A 557 12.57 -19.04 11.62
CA THR A 557 12.13 -17.85 10.90
C THR A 557 11.26 -18.29 9.73
N VAL A 558 10.08 -17.69 9.63
CA VAL A 558 9.11 -17.93 8.54
C VAL A 558 9.00 -16.64 7.75
N ASP A 559 9.38 -16.67 6.48
CA ASP A 559 9.28 -15.54 5.56
C ASP A 559 8.86 -16.01 4.16
N LYS A 560 8.77 -15.05 3.23
CA LYS A 560 8.36 -15.31 1.86
C LYS A 560 9.37 -16.19 1.10
N GLU A 561 10.65 -16.05 1.40
CA GLU A 561 11.77 -16.69 0.70
C GLU A 561 12.16 -18.05 1.30
N THR A 562 11.65 -18.41 2.48
CA THR A 562 12.00 -19.66 3.22
C THR A 562 11.61 -20.95 2.49
N THR A 563 11.19 -20.88 1.23
CA THR A 563 11.06 -22.06 0.37
C THR A 563 11.71 -21.80 -0.99
N LYS A 564 12.98 -22.21 -1.14
CA LYS A 564 13.27 -23.04 -2.31
C LYS A 564 12.40 -24.30 -2.17
N ALA A 565 11.64 -24.61 -3.21
CA ALA A 565 10.73 -25.74 -3.25
C ALA A 565 11.38 -27.01 -2.64
N GLY A 566 10.76 -27.55 -1.58
CA GLY A 566 11.13 -28.86 -1.02
C GLY A 566 11.92 -28.88 0.30
N ASN A 567 12.24 -27.75 0.94
CA ASN A 567 12.92 -27.78 2.23
C ASN A 567 11.94 -27.94 3.40
N GLU A 568 11.96 -29.13 4.00
CA GLU A 568 11.37 -29.47 5.29
C GLU A 568 12.19 -28.81 6.42
N ASP A 569 11.56 -28.05 7.30
CA ASP A 569 12.22 -27.64 8.55
C ASP A 569 12.24 -28.82 9.52
N THR A 570 13.27 -29.66 9.37
CA THR A 570 13.48 -30.83 10.23
C THR A 570 14.03 -30.39 11.59
N ILE A 571 13.35 -30.77 12.67
CA ILE A 571 13.78 -30.51 14.05
C ILE A 571 14.25 -31.83 14.67
N HIS A 572 15.54 -31.90 14.99
CA HIS A 572 16.11 -33.03 15.70
C HIS A 572 15.81 -32.91 17.20
N VAL A 573 15.25 -33.98 17.78
CA VAL A 573 14.77 -34.13 19.16
C VAL A 573 15.62 -35.16 19.91
#